data_AF-A0A820M6F8-F1
#
_entry.id   AF-A0A820M6F8-F1
#
_cell.length_a   1.000
_cell.length_b   1.000
_cell.length_c   1.000
_cell.angle_alpha   90.00
_cell.angle_beta   90.00
_cell.angle_gamma   90.00
#
_symmetry.space_group_name_H-M   'P 1'
#
loop_
_entity.id
_entity.type
_entity.pdbx_description
1 polymer ?
#
loop_
_entity_poly.entity_id
_entity_poly.type
_entity_poly.pdbx_seq_one_letter_code
_entity_poly.pdbx_strand_id
1 'polypeptide(L)'
;MASGRKTIKLSSLPAQWEWEGDKGVWQQFPMDIQEKISHAFDADNKEIIVNQTEEINILIKFREMVQVNQKTKFMRRIRLCMELKDKNGFFVYEYENENKKWLVYNAEIMIKIANAIENDQTILTVNYQNQSYDIDLDELIETNSTTKTTRKMHCVKSMAKLPLTVSTISNKRPLEKDENQADDNKKKRAITKSTKSAPIEKSAMRTVTTVVGKVPVDSECVSMAGKVHVYCENSDVFDCMLNQTNVGNNNNKFYLIQLLEENNAKKYYVWLRWGRVGYNGQNNLEHFGCDLDDAKRFFCQKFSDKTKNDFYYRHTFTKYPGKYDYVQLDYNPSASDKLDENNKKQLATVEQLKSLPLPECKLDKRIQNLIQLICNIRAMEEALLEMKFDARKNPLGKLSSKQIKAGYASLKEIETFIKTNKFNSVFIEANNTYYTRIPHEFGRNTPPLIKTIQQLKHEIELLEALDDIEIAFTTLNTDTNTRLNPIDQHYEQLKCKLYPVEKHEDIYLTIDKYLQSTHASTHQQYKMEIEHIFKIERENEDKMFNDVGNKMLLWHGSRLTNIAGIMSQGLRIAPPEAPVVSKISLEREPFGKPISIILMIRRRFSRKNVDIQILKLL
;
A
#
# COMPACT_ATOMS: atom_id res chain seq x y z
N MET A 1 -16.47 -7.61 55.78
CA MET A 1 -15.55 -6.52 55.39
C MET A 1 -15.41 -6.56 53.87
N ALA A 2 -15.76 -5.50 53.15
CA ALA A 2 -15.59 -5.44 51.69
C ALA A 2 -14.45 -4.45 51.37
N SER A 3 -13.30 -4.96 50.92
CA SER A 3 -12.17 -4.09 50.56
C SER A 3 -12.45 -3.45 49.20
N GLY A 4 -12.98 -2.23 49.23
CA GLY A 4 -13.18 -1.39 48.05
C GLY A 4 -11.84 -0.94 47.48
N ARG A 5 -11.18 -1.81 46.71
CA ARG A 5 -10.02 -1.42 45.90
C ARG A 5 -10.43 -0.26 44.98
N LYS A 6 -9.88 0.92 45.23
CA LYS A 6 -9.99 2.05 44.30
C LYS A 6 -9.41 1.61 42.96
N THR A 7 -10.24 1.53 41.92
CA THR A 7 -9.76 1.41 40.55
C THR A 7 -8.91 2.64 40.24
N ILE A 8 -7.61 2.44 40.00
CA ILE A 8 -6.74 3.55 39.64
C ILE A 8 -7.15 4.06 38.26
N LYS A 9 -7.42 5.35 38.19
CA LYS A 9 -7.79 6.03 36.94
C LYS A 9 -6.57 6.24 36.07
N LEU A 10 -6.67 5.88 34.79
CA LEU A 10 -5.64 6.08 33.80
C LEU A 10 -5.29 7.56 33.62
N SER A 11 -6.27 8.45 33.75
CA SER A 11 -6.09 9.92 33.80
C SER A 11 -5.23 10.43 34.97
N SER A 12 -4.95 9.59 35.97
CA SER A 12 -4.04 9.90 37.09
C SER A 12 -2.67 9.21 37.02
N LEU A 13 -2.36 8.54 35.91
CA LEU A 13 -1.09 7.85 35.67
C LEU A 13 -0.28 8.53 34.54
N PRO A 14 1.06 8.48 34.57
CA PRO A 14 1.92 8.95 33.47
C PRO A 14 1.82 7.96 32.29
N ALA A 15 0.76 8.11 31.49
CA ALA A 15 0.40 7.20 30.43
C ALA A 15 0.27 7.90 29.07
N GLN A 16 0.66 7.19 28.01
CA GLN A 16 0.69 7.68 26.64
C GLN A 16 -0.10 6.76 25.71
N TRP A 17 -1.10 7.31 25.04
CA TRP A 17 -1.80 6.61 23.95
C TRP A 17 -1.07 6.79 22.63
N GLU A 18 -0.87 5.68 21.91
CA GLU A 18 -0.19 5.63 20.62
C GLU A 18 -1.02 4.90 19.58
N TRP A 19 -0.80 5.22 18.31
CA TRP A 19 -1.41 4.55 17.17
C TRP A 19 -0.39 4.10 16.13
N GLU A 20 -0.71 3.03 15.40
CA GLU A 20 0.17 2.46 14.39
C GLU A 20 0.13 3.27 13.09
N GLY A 21 1.11 4.16 12.94
CA GLY A 21 1.40 4.85 11.70
C GLY A 21 1.98 3.93 10.63
N ASP A 22 2.24 4.50 9.45
CA ASP A 22 2.67 3.71 8.30
C ASP A 22 4.00 3.00 8.52
N LYS A 23 4.16 1.84 7.88
CA LYS A 23 5.32 0.94 8.02
C LYS A 23 5.54 0.43 9.46
N GLY A 24 4.50 0.42 10.30
CA GLY A 24 4.55 -0.03 11.69
C GLY A 24 5.17 0.99 12.66
N VAL A 25 5.29 2.25 12.24
CA VAL A 25 5.87 3.32 13.07
C VAL A 25 4.80 3.88 13.99
N TRP A 26 4.88 3.57 15.28
CA TRP A 26 4.00 4.14 16.29
C TRP A 26 4.12 5.66 16.37
N GLN A 27 2.99 6.33 16.52
CA GLN A 27 2.86 7.78 16.66
C GLN A 27 2.04 8.10 17.91
N GLN A 28 2.42 9.16 18.60
CA GLN A 28 1.71 9.65 19.79
C GLN A 28 0.45 10.41 19.35
N PHE A 29 -0.66 10.26 20.07
CA PHE A 29 -1.83 11.13 19.87
C PHE A 29 -1.54 12.55 20.40
N PRO A 30 -2.11 13.63 19.81
CA PRO A 30 -2.14 14.96 20.42
C PRO A 30 -2.63 14.93 21.87
N MET A 31 -2.07 15.75 22.77
CA MET A 31 -2.37 15.64 24.21
C MET A 31 -3.85 15.86 24.53
N ASP A 32 -4.51 16.80 23.85
CA ASP A 32 -5.95 17.05 23.99
C ASP A 32 -6.80 15.83 23.56
N ILE A 33 -6.27 14.99 22.66
CA ILE A 33 -6.90 13.72 22.25
C ILE A 33 -6.58 12.62 23.27
N GLN A 34 -5.36 12.58 23.82
CA GLN A 34 -4.99 11.61 24.87
C GLN A 34 -5.84 11.79 26.13
N GLU A 35 -6.07 13.03 26.57
CA GLU A 35 -6.96 13.34 27.69
C GLU A 35 -8.38 12.81 27.45
N LYS A 36 -8.96 13.07 26.26
CA LYS A 36 -10.30 12.57 25.86
C LYS A 36 -10.35 11.05 25.84
N ILE A 37 -9.31 10.39 25.32
CA ILE A 37 -9.23 8.92 25.26
C ILE A 37 -9.12 8.32 26.67
N SER A 38 -8.23 8.84 27.53
CA SER A 38 -8.09 8.38 28.92
C SER A 38 -9.35 8.63 29.76
N HIS A 39 -10.00 9.78 29.61
CA HIS A 39 -11.26 10.08 30.30
C HIS A 39 -12.40 9.15 29.85
N ALA A 40 -12.46 8.79 28.57
CA ALA A 40 -13.45 7.84 28.07
C ALA A 40 -13.17 6.41 28.56
N PHE A 41 -11.91 6.01 28.62
CA PHE A 41 -11.50 4.72 29.17
C PHE A 41 -11.83 4.61 30.68
N ASP A 42 -11.54 5.65 31.45
CA ASP A 42 -11.88 5.75 32.89
C ASP A 42 -13.39 5.82 33.17
N ALA A 43 -14.22 6.02 32.15
CA ALA A 43 -15.68 6.00 32.20
C ALA A 43 -16.28 4.66 31.74
N ASP A 44 -15.46 3.63 31.46
CA ASP A 44 -15.86 2.33 30.89
C ASP A 44 -16.62 2.44 29.54
N ASN A 45 -16.33 3.49 28.76
CA ASN A 45 -16.87 3.63 27.41
C ASN A 45 -16.23 2.56 26.50
N LYS A 46 -17.06 1.85 25.75
CA LYS A 46 -16.60 0.83 24.77
C LYS A 46 -15.86 1.47 23.59
N GLU A 47 -16.26 2.69 23.22
CA GLU A 47 -15.71 3.47 22.12
C GLU A 47 -15.94 4.99 22.33
N ILE A 48 -15.14 5.83 21.66
CA ILE A 48 -15.27 7.30 21.64
C ILE A 48 -14.89 7.86 20.27
N ILE A 49 -15.60 8.88 19.78
CA ILE A 49 -15.19 9.67 18.61
C ILE A 49 -14.33 10.86 19.06
N VAL A 50 -13.13 10.99 18.50
CA VAL A 50 -12.20 12.11 18.68
C VAL A 50 -11.86 12.73 17.32
N ASN A 51 -11.70 14.06 17.29
CA ASN A 51 -11.42 14.78 16.04
C ASN A 51 -9.91 15.08 15.97
N GLN A 52 -9.23 14.59 14.94
CA GLN A 52 -7.80 14.81 14.72
C GLN A 52 -7.53 16.11 13.94
N THR A 53 -8.49 16.53 13.10
CA THR A 53 -8.58 17.86 12.48
C THR A 53 -10.08 18.19 12.30
N GLU A 54 -10.40 19.40 11.82
CA GLU A 54 -11.77 19.84 11.52
C GLU A 54 -12.49 18.93 10.50
N GLU A 55 -11.76 18.16 9.69
CA GLU A 55 -12.31 17.23 8.69
C GLU A 55 -12.16 15.74 9.04
N ILE A 56 -11.41 15.39 10.11
CA ILE A 56 -10.98 14.01 10.38
C ILE A 56 -11.46 13.56 11.75
N ASN A 57 -12.61 12.89 11.76
CA ASN A 57 -13.17 12.23 12.94
C ASN A 57 -12.70 10.77 13.01
N ILE A 58 -12.32 10.31 14.20
CA ILE A 58 -11.74 9.00 14.46
C ILE A 58 -12.51 8.34 15.61
N LEU A 59 -13.04 7.14 15.38
CA LEU A 59 -13.62 6.30 16.42
C LEU A 59 -12.54 5.41 17.05
N ILE A 60 -12.21 5.66 18.30
CA ILE A 60 -11.40 4.76 19.13
C ILE A 60 -12.31 3.67 19.68
N LYS A 61 -11.91 2.40 19.52
CA LYS A 61 -12.56 1.24 20.12
C LYS A 61 -11.62 0.56 21.10
N PHE A 62 -11.95 0.61 22.39
CA PHE A 62 -11.05 0.14 23.45
C PHE A 62 -10.94 -1.39 23.50
N ARG A 63 -12.05 -2.11 23.36
CA ARG A 63 -12.03 -3.59 23.39
C ARG A 63 -11.29 -4.23 22.22
N GLU A 64 -11.31 -3.58 21.05
CA GLU A 64 -10.59 -4.02 19.85
C GLU A 64 -9.13 -3.50 19.82
N MET A 65 -8.76 -2.54 20.69
CA MET A 65 -7.50 -1.80 20.66
C MET A 65 -7.17 -1.24 19.26
N VAL A 66 -8.17 -0.60 18.64
CA VAL A 66 -8.04 0.05 17.31
C VAL A 66 -8.63 1.46 17.30
N GLN A 67 -8.12 2.27 16.39
CA GLN A 67 -8.79 3.47 15.89
C GLN A 67 -9.36 3.23 14.50
N VAL A 68 -10.49 3.86 14.18
CA VAL A 68 -11.18 3.76 12.89
C VAL A 68 -11.48 5.16 12.36
N ASN A 69 -10.87 5.54 11.24
CA ASN A 69 -11.18 6.83 10.60
C ASN A 69 -12.63 6.81 10.08
N GLN A 70 -13.48 7.75 10.49
CA GLN A 70 -14.91 7.70 10.16
C GLN A 70 -15.22 8.05 8.69
N LYS A 71 -14.30 8.70 7.97
CA LYS A 71 -14.44 9.08 6.54
C LYS A 71 -13.98 7.95 5.61
N THR A 72 -12.87 7.27 5.93
CA THR A 72 -12.29 6.19 5.10
C THR A 72 -12.59 4.77 5.60
N LYS A 73 -13.16 4.64 6.80
CA LYS A 73 -13.32 3.39 7.58
C LYS A 73 -12.01 2.60 7.82
N PHE A 74 -10.85 3.21 7.54
CA PHE A 74 -9.55 2.56 7.71
C PHE A 74 -9.23 2.35 9.20
N MET A 75 -8.82 1.13 9.55
CA MET A 75 -8.51 0.72 10.92
C MET A 75 -7.00 0.70 11.17
N ARG A 76 -6.54 1.21 12.30
CA ARG A 76 -5.14 1.13 12.77
C ARG A 76 -5.12 0.65 14.21
N ARG A 77 -4.12 -0.14 14.61
CA ARG A 77 -3.94 -0.52 16.01
C ARG A 77 -3.66 0.71 16.87
N ILE A 78 -4.15 0.68 18.11
CA ILE A 78 -3.69 1.58 19.18
C ILE A 78 -3.05 0.77 20.30
N ARG A 79 -2.22 1.43 21.11
CA ARG A 79 -1.68 0.85 22.35
C ARG A 79 -1.61 1.89 23.46
N LEU A 80 -1.56 1.39 24.68
CA LEU A 80 -1.23 2.15 25.86
C LEU A 80 0.23 1.87 26.23
N CYS A 81 1.06 2.90 26.23
CA CYS A 81 2.38 2.89 26.83
C CYS A 81 2.33 3.65 28.15
N MET A 82 3.16 3.32 29.13
CA MET A 82 3.21 4.02 30.42
C MET A 82 4.65 4.21 30.88
N GLU A 83 4.91 5.29 31.59
CA GLU A 83 6.13 5.42 32.37
C GLU A 83 6.05 4.45 33.55
N LEU A 84 7.18 3.83 33.91
CA LEU A 84 7.25 2.76 34.90
C LEU A 84 8.31 3.13 35.95
N LYS A 85 8.11 2.69 37.19
CA LYS A 85 9.09 2.81 38.28
C LYS A 85 10.50 2.44 37.80
N ASP A 86 11.46 3.29 38.15
CA ASP A 86 12.89 3.22 37.79
C ASP A 86 13.22 3.15 36.28
N LYS A 87 12.26 3.43 35.39
CA LYS A 87 12.44 3.40 33.92
C LYS A 87 12.03 4.73 33.28
N ASN A 88 13.02 5.53 32.90
CA ASN A 88 12.83 6.81 32.20
C ASN A 88 12.06 6.63 30.86
N GLY A 89 10.92 7.33 30.71
CA GLY A 89 10.09 7.37 29.50
C GLY A 89 9.06 6.23 29.40
N PHE A 90 8.24 6.27 28.35
CA PHE A 90 7.12 5.33 28.20
C PHE A 90 7.55 3.94 27.68
N PHE A 91 6.97 2.88 28.25
CA PHE A 91 7.16 1.47 27.89
C PHE A 91 5.84 0.75 27.65
N VAL A 92 5.89 -0.37 26.94
CA VAL A 92 4.77 -1.30 26.74
C VAL A 92 5.25 -2.75 26.96
N TYR A 93 4.35 -3.62 27.43
CA TYR A 93 4.60 -5.05 27.49
C TYR A 93 3.95 -5.77 26.30
N GLU A 94 4.69 -6.71 25.72
CA GLU A 94 4.28 -7.52 24.57
C GLU A 94 4.54 -9.01 24.88
N TYR A 95 3.71 -9.93 24.34
CA TYR A 95 3.77 -11.38 24.59
C TYR A 95 3.84 -12.22 23.30
N GLU A 96 4.58 -13.33 23.32
CA GLU A 96 4.79 -14.21 22.16
C GLU A 96 3.61 -15.17 22.00
N ASN A 97 2.81 -14.99 20.94
CA ASN A 97 1.75 -15.95 20.62
C ASN A 97 2.28 -17.23 19.93
N GLU A 98 1.42 -18.24 19.80
CA GLU A 98 1.71 -19.55 19.18
C GLU A 98 2.36 -19.48 17.79
N ASN A 99 2.15 -18.39 17.05
CA ASN A 99 2.71 -18.16 15.72
C ASN A 99 4.06 -17.42 15.76
N LYS A 100 4.72 -17.33 16.93
CA LYS A 100 5.95 -16.57 17.19
C LYS A 100 5.85 -15.11 16.78
N LYS A 101 4.72 -14.48 17.15
CA LYS A 101 4.46 -13.05 16.93
C LYS A 101 4.16 -12.38 18.26
N TRP A 102 4.87 -11.29 18.50
CA TRP A 102 4.65 -10.41 19.64
C TRP A 102 3.32 -9.64 19.49
N LEU A 103 2.51 -9.66 20.55
CA LEU A 103 1.24 -8.95 20.66
C LEU A 103 1.27 -8.05 21.89
N VAL A 104 0.76 -6.83 21.74
CA VAL A 104 0.67 -5.84 22.83
C VAL A 104 -0.48 -6.21 23.78
N TYR A 105 -0.25 -6.14 25.08
CA TYR A 105 -1.32 -6.27 26.08
C TYR A 105 -2.34 -5.13 25.99
N ASN A 106 -3.61 -5.40 26.32
CA ASN A 106 -4.63 -4.35 26.34
C ASN A 106 -4.38 -3.33 27.47
N ALA A 107 -5.04 -2.17 27.39
CA ALA A 107 -4.89 -1.09 28.36
C ALA A 107 -5.15 -1.54 29.82
N GLU A 108 -6.13 -2.41 30.05
CA GLU A 108 -6.42 -2.95 31.40
C GLU A 108 -5.27 -3.77 31.98
N ILE A 109 -4.65 -4.66 31.19
CA ILE A 109 -3.52 -5.48 31.65
C ILE A 109 -2.29 -4.61 31.85
N MET A 110 -2.05 -3.66 30.94
CA MET A 110 -0.99 -2.66 31.09
C MET A 110 -1.10 -1.92 32.43
N ILE A 111 -2.28 -1.39 32.79
CA ILE A 111 -2.52 -0.70 34.08
C ILE A 111 -2.29 -1.61 35.29
N LYS A 112 -2.63 -2.91 35.19
CA LYS A 112 -2.36 -3.92 36.23
C LYS A 112 -0.86 -4.19 36.37
N ILE A 113 -0.11 -4.26 35.27
CA ILE A 113 1.35 -4.44 35.27
C ILE A 113 2.06 -3.25 35.93
N ALA A 114 1.72 -1.99 35.58
CA ALA A 114 2.34 -0.85 36.26
C ALA A 114 1.97 -0.75 37.75
N ASN A 115 0.74 -1.12 38.13
CA ASN A 115 0.37 -1.20 39.55
C ASN A 115 1.20 -2.23 40.31
N ALA A 116 1.44 -3.40 39.72
CA ALA A 116 2.29 -4.43 40.32
C ALA A 116 3.72 -3.91 40.50
N ILE A 117 4.32 -3.33 39.44
CA ILE A 117 5.66 -2.73 39.46
C ILE A 117 5.77 -1.63 40.54
N GLU A 118 4.78 -0.73 40.63
CA GLU A 118 4.80 0.37 41.60
C GLU A 118 4.82 -0.15 43.05
N ASN A 119 4.07 -1.23 43.32
CA ASN A 119 3.94 -1.88 44.62
C ASN A 119 4.96 -3.04 44.82
N ASP A 120 6.03 -3.10 44.03
CA ASP A 120 7.09 -4.11 44.10
C ASP A 120 6.59 -5.58 44.04
N GLN A 121 5.50 -5.81 43.30
CA GLN A 121 4.92 -7.13 43.06
C GLN A 121 5.46 -7.75 41.78
N THR A 122 6.12 -8.90 41.90
CA THR A 122 6.77 -9.60 40.78
C THR A 122 5.81 -10.51 40.01
N ILE A 123 4.80 -11.09 40.68
CA ILE A 123 3.79 -11.98 40.09
C ILE A 123 2.38 -11.37 40.23
N LEU A 124 1.61 -11.40 39.14
CA LEU A 124 0.24 -10.87 39.10
C LEU A 124 -0.70 -11.71 38.21
N THR A 125 -1.88 -12.07 38.71
CA THR A 125 -2.88 -12.81 37.93
C THR A 125 -3.80 -11.87 37.16
N VAL A 126 -3.92 -12.06 35.85
CA VAL A 126 -4.87 -11.37 34.96
C VAL A 126 -5.89 -12.34 34.35
N ASN A 127 -7.12 -11.85 34.16
CA ASN A 127 -8.13 -12.55 33.38
C ASN A 127 -8.34 -11.85 32.05
N TYR A 128 -8.15 -12.55 30.94
CA TYR A 128 -8.49 -12.06 29.59
C TYR A 128 -8.81 -13.22 28.64
N GLN A 129 -9.58 -12.96 27.58
CA GLN A 129 -10.06 -14.00 26.63
C GLN A 129 -10.74 -15.20 27.32
N ASN A 130 -11.47 -14.94 28.41
CA ASN A 130 -12.12 -15.94 29.29
C ASN A 130 -11.17 -16.97 29.92
N GLN A 131 -9.89 -16.61 30.09
CA GLN A 131 -8.86 -17.44 30.72
C GLN A 131 -8.08 -16.65 31.77
N SER A 132 -7.58 -17.34 32.78
CA SER A 132 -6.67 -16.80 33.80
C SER A 132 -5.22 -17.03 33.39
N TYR A 133 -4.39 -16.01 33.60
CA TYR A 133 -2.96 -16.03 33.32
C TYR A 133 -2.20 -15.41 34.50
N ASP A 134 -1.20 -16.12 34.99
CA ASP A 134 -0.26 -15.64 36.00
C ASP A 134 0.97 -15.07 35.28
N ILE A 135 1.12 -13.75 35.33
CA ILE A 135 2.23 -13.00 34.73
C ILE A 135 3.34 -12.89 35.78
N ASP A 136 4.54 -13.35 35.41
CA ASP A 136 5.80 -13.14 36.12
C ASP A 136 6.59 -12.03 35.40
N LEU A 137 6.91 -10.96 36.14
CA LEU A 137 7.58 -9.76 35.63
C LEU A 137 9.10 -9.83 35.72
N ASP A 138 9.66 -10.74 36.51
CA ASP A 138 11.11 -10.92 36.67
C ASP A 138 11.62 -11.90 35.61
N GLU A 139 10.98 -13.06 35.48
CA GLU A 139 11.27 -14.06 34.43
C GLU A 139 10.73 -13.63 33.05
N LEU A 140 9.85 -12.62 32.99
CA LEU A 140 9.15 -12.15 31.79
C LEU A 140 8.41 -13.29 31.07
N ILE A 141 7.55 -14.00 31.82
CA ILE A 141 6.75 -15.12 31.33
C ILE A 141 5.32 -14.99 31.83
N GLU A 142 4.35 -15.24 30.95
CA GLU A 142 2.96 -15.49 31.37
C GLU A 142 2.67 -17.00 31.35
N THR A 143 1.97 -17.48 32.38
CA THR A 143 1.56 -18.88 32.51
C THR A 143 0.04 -18.95 32.53
N ASN A 144 -0.58 -19.69 31.62
CA ASN A 144 -2.02 -19.94 31.71
C ASN A 144 -2.33 -20.75 32.99
N SER A 145 -3.14 -20.20 33.89
CA SER A 145 -3.36 -20.77 35.22
C SER A 145 -4.01 -22.16 35.17
N THR A 146 -4.73 -22.48 34.09
CA THR A 146 -5.45 -23.76 33.89
C THR A 146 -4.61 -24.79 33.13
N THR A 147 -4.06 -24.44 31.96
CA THR A 147 -3.34 -25.38 31.09
C THR A 147 -1.85 -25.52 31.44
N LYS A 148 -1.32 -24.61 32.28
CA LYS A 148 0.11 -24.49 32.63
C LYS A 148 1.05 -24.27 31.45
N THR A 149 0.52 -23.91 30.28
CA THR A 149 1.31 -23.49 29.12
C THR A 149 1.87 -22.10 29.34
N THR A 150 3.18 -21.94 29.16
CA THR A 150 3.89 -20.66 29.29
C THR A 150 4.06 -19.95 27.95
N ARG A 151 4.07 -18.62 27.96
CA ARG A 151 4.43 -17.77 26.80
C ARG A 151 5.41 -16.69 27.26
N LYS A 152 6.33 -16.30 26.39
CA LYS A 152 7.34 -15.28 26.70
C LYS A 152 6.73 -13.89 26.67
N MET A 153 7.27 -12.99 27.46
CA MET A 153 6.99 -11.55 27.45
C MET A 153 8.26 -10.75 27.17
N HIS A 154 8.10 -9.48 26.83
CA HIS A 154 9.17 -8.49 26.85
C HIS A 154 8.62 -7.09 27.10
N CYS A 155 9.46 -6.23 27.69
CA CYS A 155 9.19 -4.82 27.94
C CYS A 155 9.90 -3.97 26.86
N VAL A 156 9.15 -3.20 26.08
CA VAL A 156 9.66 -2.39 24.96
C VAL A 156 9.57 -0.91 25.29
N LYS A 157 10.68 -0.16 25.19
CA LYS A 157 10.65 1.31 25.27
C LYS A 157 9.98 1.88 24.03
N SER A 158 9.05 2.83 24.22
CA SER A 158 8.44 3.52 23.09
C SER A 158 9.45 4.43 22.38
N MET A 159 9.35 4.43 21.05
CA MET A 159 10.08 5.31 20.14
C MET A 159 9.08 6.14 19.30
N ALA A 160 7.86 6.33 19.82
CA ALA A 160 6.80 7.03 19.11
C ALA A 160 7.14 8.50 18.87
N LYS A 161 6.73 9.03 17.71
CA LYS A 161 6.98 10.42 17.35
C LYS A 161 5.87 11.33 17.89
N LEU A 162 6.29 12.47 18.45
CA LEU A 162 5.43 13.61 18.79
C LEU A 162 4.66 14.08 17.52
N PRO A 163 3.36 14.41 17.64
CA PRO A 163 2.61 14.99 16.53
C PRO A 163 3.07 16.43 16.24
N LEU A 164 3.10 16.81 14.96
CA LEU A 164 3.42 18.16 14.52
C LEU A 164 2.23 19.09 14.81
N THR A 165 2.28 19.81 15.92
CA THR A 165 1.22 20.75 16.33
C THR A 165 1.26 22.05 15.52
N VAL A 166 0.08 22.52 15.10
CA VAL A 166 -0.11 23.86 14.55
C VAL A 166 -0.40 24.80 15.72
N SER A 167 0.55 25.68 16.05
CA SER A 167 0.41 26.61 17.17
C SER A 167 -0.36 27.88 16.77
N THR A 168 -1.60 27.97 17.24
CA THR A 168 -2.41 29.19 17.17
C THR A 168 -1.78 30.32 17.99
N ILE A 169 -1.84 31.55 17.49
CA ILE A 169 -1.26 32.72 18.15
C ILE A 169 -2.04 33.04 19.43
N SER A 170 -1.35 33.07 20.58
CA SER A 170 -1.76 33.90 21.72
C SER A 170 -0.53 34.39 22.49
N ASN A 171 -0.48 35.69 22.77
CA ASN A 171 0.60 36.30 23.55
C ASN A 171 0.26 36.25 25.04
N LYS A 172 1.16 35.70 25.87
CA LYS A 172 1.36 36.12 27.27
C LYS A 172 2.70 35.65 27.84
N ARG A 173 3.59 36.62 28.07
CA ARG A 173 4.57 36.62 29.18
C ARG A 173 3.78 36.74 30.51
N PRO A 174 4.33 36.40 31.70
CA PRO A 174 5.59 37.01 32.16
C PRO A 174 6.49 36.24 33.18
N LEU A 175 7.67 36.83 33.44
CA LEU A 175 8.50 36.81 34.68
C LEU A 175 8.95 35.44 35.24
N GLU A 176 10.26 35.17 35.24
CA GLU A 176 11.14 35.15 36.44
C GLU A 176 11.10 33.79 37.21
N LYS A 177 12.13 33.35 37.94
CA LYS A 177 13.29 34.07 38.50
C LYS A 177 14.54 33.16 38.55
N ASP A 178 15.73 33.75 38.42
CA ASP A 178 16.91 33.69 39.31
C ASP A 178 17.23 32.36 40.07
N GLU A 179 18.50 31.95 40.30
CA GLU A 179 19.79 32.62 40.07
C GLU A 179 21.01 31.66 40.24
N ASN A 180 22.18 32.08 39.76
CA ASN A 180 23.54 31.87 40.34
C ASN A 180 24.13 30.43 40.53
N GLN A 181 25.45 30.17 40.46
CA GLN A 181 26.67 30.91 40.03
C GLN A 181 27.70 29.84 39.55
N ALA A 182 28.55 29.99 38.52
CA ALA A 182 29.69 30.92 38.28
C ALA A 182 30.97 30.57 39.08
N ASP A 183 32.23 30.76 38.59
CA ASP A 183 32.81 31.25 37.30
C ASP A 183 34.10 30.42 36.96
N ASP A 184 35.09 30.63 36.04
CA ASP A 184 35.59 31.69 35.13
C ASP A 184 36.06 31.00 33.80
N ASN A 185 37.28 30.79 33.27
CA ASN A 185 38.70 31.22 33.38
C ASN A 185 39.34 30.92 31.99
N LYS A 186 40.05 31.79 31.24
CA LYS A 186 40.29 33.24 31.41
C LYS A 186 40.83 33.93 30.13
N LYS A 187 39.98 34.33 29.17
CA LYS A 187 40.29 35.20 27.96
C LYS A 187 41.10 34.48 26.84
N LYS A 188 41.24 34.95 25.58
CA LYS A 188 40.51 35.89 24.68
C LYS A 188 41.00 35.69 23.23
N ARG A 189 40.11 35.58 22.22
CA ARG A 189 40.28 36.19 20.88
C ARG A 189 38.95 36.19 20.12
N ALA A 190 38.65 37.26 19.37
CA ALA A 190 37.36 37.45 18.72
C ALA A 190 37.47 37.27 17.20
N ILE A 191 36.60 36.44 16.62
CA ILE A 191 36.20 36.47 15.20
C ILE A 191 34.68 36.27 15.15
N THR A 192 33.99 37.10 14.38
CA THR A 192 32.54 37.08 14.19
C THR A 192 32.07 35.81 13.46
N LYS A 193 31.11 35.08 14.04
CA LYS A 193 30.31 34.07 13.32
C LYS A 193 28.97 34.67 12.91
N SER A 194 28.78 34.89 11.61
CA SER A 194 27.50 35.30 11.03
C SER A 194 26.57 34.09 10.84
N THR A 195 25.60 33.91 11.73
CA THR A 195 24.48 32.98 11.52
C THR A 195 23.54 33.53 10.46
N LYS A 196 23.74 33.15 9.19
CA LYS A 196 22.70 33.28 8.16
C LYS A 196 21.72 32.13 8.27
N SER A 197 20.49 32.42 8.67
CA SER A 197 19.36 31.52 8.54
C SER A 197 19.00 31.31 7.06
N ALA A 198 18.72 30.07 6.68
CA ALA A 198 18.15 29.68 5.39
C ALA A 198 16.89 28.83 5.64
N PRO A 199 15.95 28.72 4.67
CA PRO A 199 14.56 28.37 4.97
C PRO A 199 14.32 26.92 5.41
N ILE A 200 13.25 26.74 6.20
CA ILE A 200 12.65 25.44 6.50
C ILE A 200 11.54 25.20 5.47
N GLU A 201 11.70 24.22 4.59
CA GLU A 201 10.63 23.80 3.68
C GLU A 201 9.81 22.62 4.23
N LYS A 202 8.51 22.64 3.91
CA LYS A 202 7.56 21.55 4.20
C LYS A 202 7.45 20.65 2.97
N SER A 203 7.60 19.34 3.11
CA SER A 203 7.17 18.37 2.08
C SER A 203 5.93 17.61 2.55
N ALA A 204 4.76 18.21 2.34
CA ALA A 204 3.49 17.49 2.40
C ALA A 204 3.34 16.57 1.18
N MET A 205 2.53 15.51 1.30
CA MET A 205 2.20 14.62 0.18
C MET A 205 1.41 15.38 -0.90
N ARG A 206 2.12 15.84 -1.93
CA ARG A 206 1.56 16.41 -3.17
C ARG A 206 2.36 15.89 -4.37
N THR A 207 1.94 14.76 -4.92
CA THR A 207 2.34 14.38 -6.30
C THR A 207 1.55 15.25 -7.26
N VAL A 208 2.06 16.45 -7.54
CA VAL A 208 1.55 17.37 -8.57
C VAL A 208 2.77 17.79 -9.38
N THR A 209 3.14 16.96 -10.36
CA THR A 209 4.25 17.26 -11.27
C THR A 209 3.63 17.53 -12.62
N THR A 210 3.49 18.82 -12.95
CA THR A 210 2.90 19.25 -14.23
C THR A 210 3.66 18.63 -15.38
N VAL A 211 3.04 17.67 -16.06
CA VAL A 211 3.63 17.02 -17.21
C VAL A 211 3.48 17.95 -18.40
N VAL A 212 4.57 18.68 -18.68
CA VAL A 212 4.91 19.05 -20.06
C VAL A 212 5.69 17.84 -20.62
N GLY A 213 5.47 17.47 -21.88
CA GLY A 213 6.07 16.28 -22.50
C GLY A 213 5.25 14.98 -22.31
N LYS A 214 5.82 13.84 -22.76
CA LYS A 214 5.16 12.51 -22.77
C LYS A 214 5.35 11.69 -21.50
N VAL A 215 6.22 12.14 -20.59
CA VAL A 215 6.65 11.39 -19.39
C VAL A 215 6.82 12.36 -18.23
N PRO A 216 6.27 12.06 -17.05
CA PRO A 216 6.47 12.88 -15.86
C PRO A 216 7.94 12.84 -15.43
N VAL A 217 8.48 14.04 -15.19
CA VAL A 217 9.77 14.24 -14.51
C VAL A 217 9.72 13.57 -13.14
N ASP A 218 10.83 12.95 -12.73
CA ASP A 218 10.95 12.29 -11.44
C ASP A 218 10.65 13.24 -10.26
N SER A 219 9.75 12.84 -9.37
CA SER A 219 9.23 13.71 -8.29
C SER A 219 10.28 14.10 -7.23
N GLU A 220 11.41 13.40 -7.18
CA GLU A 220 12.56 13.75 -6.33
C GLU A 220 13.42 14.87 -6.95
N CYS A 221 13.20 15.27 -8.21
CA CYS A 221 13.88 16.38 -8.89
C CYS A 221 13.27 17.75 -8.50
N VAL A 222 13.09 17.98 -7.19
CA VAL A 222 12.31 19.09 -6.63
C VAL A 222 12.81 20.47 -7.10
N SER A 223 14.12 20.62 -7.31
CA SER A 223 14.74 21.86 -7.81
C SER A 223 14.23 22.29 -9.19
N MET A 224 13.83 21.34 -10.05
CA MET A 224 13.40 21.56 -11.43
C MET A 224 11.90 21.33 -11.65
N ALA A 225 11.16 20.94 -10.61
CA ALA A 225 9.73 20.63 -10.68
C ALA A 225 8.91 21.75 -11.36
N GLY A 226 8.17 21.39 -12.42
CA GLY A 226 7.36 22.30 -13.23
C GLY A 226 8.14 23.25 -14.17
N LYS A 227 9.47 23.27 -14.11
CA LYS A 227 10.34 24.12 -14.98
C LYS A 227 10.85 23.37 -16.20
N VAL A 228 10.89 22.04 -16.14
CA VAL A 228 11.45 21.15 -17.18
C VAL A 228 10.46 20.05 -17.57
N HIS A 229 10.72 19.41 -18.69
CA HIS A 229 10.06 18.18 -19.17
C HIS A 229 11.09 17.11 -19.51
N VAL A 230 10.67 15.84 -19.60
CA VAL A 230 11.52 14.76 -20.12
C VAL A 230 11.67 14.92 -21.63
N TYR A 231 12.91 15.02 -22.09
CA TYR A 231 13.25 15.22 -23.50
C TYR A 231 12.83 14.02 -24.36
N CYS A 232 12.27 14.32 -25.54
CA CYS A 232 11.75 13.32 -26.47
C CYS A 232 12.19 13.63 -27.91
N GLU A 233 12.89 12.71 -28.55
CA GLU A 233 13.29 12.81 -29.95
C GLU A 233 12.30 12.02 -30.82
N ASN A 234 11.33 12.73 -31.40
CA ASN A 234 10.19 12.15 -32.14
C ASN A 234 9.34 11.21 -31.24
N SER A 235 9.66 9.92 -31.24
CA SER A 235 9.04 8.88 -30.40
C SER A 235 10.00 8.27 -29.37
N ASP A 236 11.31 8.54 -29.47
CA ASP A 236 12.31 8.10 -28.49
C ASP A 236 12.34 9.05 -27.28
N VAL A 237 11.72 8.62 -26.18
CA VAL A 237 11.84 9.30 -24.88
C VAL A 237 13.20 9.00 -24.28
N PHE A 238 13.92 10.04 -23.81
CA PHE A 238 15.18 9.90 -23.08
C PHE A 238 14.93 9.71 -21.57
N ASP A 239 14.26 8.60 -21.25
CA ASP A 239 14.06 8.05 -19.90
C ASP A 239 14.51 6.58 -19.89
N CYS A 240 15.10 6.13 -18.78
CA CYS A 240 15.12 4.70 -18.48
C CYS A 240 15.10 4.40 -16.97
N MET A 241 14.30 3.41 -16.59
CA MET A 241 14.39 2.74 -15.29
C MET A 241 15.21 1.45 -15.44
N LEU A 242 16.28 1.34 -14.66
CA LEU A 242 17.14 0.16 -14.61
C LEU A 242 17.02 -0.54 -13.25
N ASN A 243 17.06 -1.87 -13.23
CA ASN A 243 16.98 -2.66 -11.99
C ASN A 243 18.09 -3.74 -11.90
N GLN A 244 18.46 -4.13 -10.68
CA GLN A 244 19.43 -5.19 -10.41
C GLN A 244 19.15 -5.86 -9.05
N THR A 245 18.74 -7.12 -9.09
CA THR A 245 18.66 -7.97 -7.90
C THR A 245 19.74 -9.06 -7.91
N ASN A 246 20.36 -9.27 -6.76
CA ASN A 246 21.19 -10.44 -6.46
C ASN A 246 20.93 -10.85 -4.99
N VAL A 247 20.25 -11.98 -4.81
CA VAL A 247 19.84 -12.56 -3.52
C VAL A 247 21.05 -12.78 -2.62
N GLY A 248 22.09 -13.44 -3.11
CA GLY A 248 23.25 -13.84 -2.29
C GLY A 248 23.96 -12.67 -1.61
N ASN A 249 24.04 -11.53 -2.30
CA ASN A 249 24.69 -10.31 -1.79
C ASN A 249 23.69 -9.29 -1.21
N ASN A 250 22.42 -9.66 -0.99
CA ASN A 250 21.31 -8.75 -0.60
C ASN A 250 21.28 -7.44 -1.42
N ASN A 251 21.58 -7.52 -2.72
CA ASN A 251 21.45 -6.39 -3.64
C ASN A 251 20.05 -6.40 -4.25
N ASN A 252 19.37 -5.26 -4.20
CA ASN A 252 18.09 -5.00 -4.86
C ASN A 252 18.06 -3.50 -5.17
N LYS A 253 18.57 -3.13 -6.35
CA LYS A 253 19.01 -1.76 -6.67
C LYS A 253 18.34 -1.24 -7.94
N PHE A 254 17.87 0.00 -7.89
CA PHE A 254 17.39 0.74 -9.06
C PHE A 254 18.40 1.81 -9.49
N TYR A 255 18.36 2.17 -10.78
CA TYR A 255 19.08 3.30 -11.35
C TYR A 255 18.18 3.96 -12.42
N LEU A 256 17.71 5.17 -12.15
CA LEU A 256 16.90 6.01 -13.04
C LEU A 256 17.81 7.03 -13.75
N ILE A 257 17.58 7.24 -15.04
CA ILE A 257 18.23 8.25 -15.87
C ILE A 257 17.13 8.98 -16.66
N GLN A 258 17.10 10.32 -16.59
CA GLN A 258 16.22 11.17 -17.40
C GLN A 258 17.03 12.32 -18.02
N LEU A 259 16.90 12.55 -19.32
CA LEU A 259 17.34 13.79 -19.97
C LEU A 259 16.17 14.79 -19.90
N LEU A 260 16.42 15.98 -19.38
CA LEU A 260 15.42 17.02 -19.13
C LEU A 260 15.71 18.28 -19.95
N GLU A 261 14.68 18.88 -20.54
CA GLU A 261 14.74 20.18 -21.24
C GLU A 261 13.90 21.23 -20.50
N GLU A 262 14.39 22.46 -20.40
CA GLU A 262 13.67 23.57 -19.74
C GLU A 262 12.51 24.11 -20.59
N ASN A 263 11.32 24.23 -20.01
CA ASN A 263 10.07 24.51 -20.72
C ASN A 263 10.06 25.84 -21.48
N ASN A 264 10.90 26.80 -21.08
CA ASN A 264 10.95 28.16 -21.61
C ASN A 264 12.29 28.50 -22.29
N ALA A 265 13.26 27.58 -22.36
CA ALA A 265 14.57 27.82 -22.95
C ALA A 265 15.26 26.51 -23.32
N LYS A 266 16.09 26.53 -24.37
CA LYS A 266 16.95 25.38 -24.72
C LYS A 266 18.09 25.23 -23.71
N LYS A 267 17.77 24.68 -22.54
CA LYS A 267 18.73 24.23 -21.53
C LYS A 267 18.48 22.76 -21.19
N TYR A 268 19.55 21.98 -21.20
CA TYR A 268 19.54 20.54 -21.03
C TYR A 268 20.22 20.11 -19.74
N TYR A 269 19.63 19.10 -19.11
CA TYR A 269 20.07 18.53 -17.85
C TYR A 269 19.97 17.01 -17.93
N VAL A 270 20.82 16.29 -17.18
CA VAL A 270 20.63 14.85 -16.96
C VAL A 270 20.42 14.60 -15.48
N TRP A 271 19.22 14.13 -15.15
CA TRP A 271 18.86 13.69 -13.81
C TRP A 271 19.18 12.21 -13.64
N LEU A 272 19.86 11.89 -12.55
CA LEU A 272 20.26 10.55 -12.15
C LEU A 272 19.72 10.28 -10.75
N ARG A 273 19.07 9.13 -10.52
CA ARG A 273 18.66 8.71 -9.16
C ARG A 273 18.85 7.21 -8.96
N TRP A 274 19.49 6.82 -7.85
CA TRP A 274 19.86 5.42 -7.62
C TRP A 274 19.85 5.04 -6.15
N GLY A 275 19.65 3.75 -5.88
CA GLY A 275 19.68 3.24 -4.52
C GLY A 275 18.96 1.91 -4.39
N ARG A 276 18.42 1.63 -3.21
CA ARG A 276 17.66 0.41 -2.95
C ARG A 276 16.20 0.55 -3.41
N VAL A 277 15.63 -0.48 -4.01
CA VAL A 277 14.19 -0.53 -4.35
C VAL A 277 13.35 -0.31 -3.07
N GLY A 278 12.27 0.46 -3.16
CA GLY A 278 11.50 0.99 -2.02
C GLY A 278 12.01 2.29 -1.37
N TYR A 279 13.28 2.67 -1.56
CA TYR A 279 13.88 3.86 -0.94
C TYR A 279 14.19 4.96 -1.97
N ASN A 280 14.17 6.23 -1.55
CA ASN A 280 14.35 7.40 -2.42
C ASN A 280 15.71 7.39 -3.13
N GLY A 281 16.77 6.99 -2.42
CA GLY A 281 18.12 6.82 -2.96
C GLY A 281 19.04 8.03 -2.76
N GLN A 282 20.11 8.06 -3.54
CA GLN A 282 20.93 9.23 -3.84
C GLN A 282 20.51 9.75 -5.23
N ASN A 283 20.72 11.03 -5.49
CA ASN A 283 20.47 11.64 -6.79
C ASN A 283 21.63 12.55 -7.22
N ASN A 284 21.60 12.98 -8.48
CA ASN A 284 22.50 13.98 -9.05
C ASN A 284 21.79 14.67 -10.24
N LEU A 285 22.04 15.96 -10.43
CA LEU A 285 21.55 16.74 -11.56
C LEU A 285 22.76 17.34 -12.28
N GLU A 286 23.01 16.89 -13.49
CA GLU A 286 24.12 17.37 -14.33
C GLU A 286 23.60 18.43 -15.31
N HIS A 287 24.40 19.47 -15.55
CA HIS A 287 24.00 20.68 -16.27
C HIS A 287 24.80 20.85 -17.57
N PHE A 288 24.13 20.90 -18.73
CA PHE A 288 24.77 20.95 -20.06
C PHE A 288 24.59 22.28 -20.79
N GLY A 289 23.90 23.25 -20.17
CA GLY A 289 23.56 24.51 -20.84
C GLY A 289 22.73 24.23 -22.09
N CYS A 290 23.04 24.87 -23.21
CA CYS A 290 22.35 24.64 -24.49
C CYS A 290 22.93 23.47 -25.33
N ASP A 291 23.89 22.69 -24.81
CA ASP A 291 24.46 21.55 -25.52
C ASP A 291 23.61 20.29 -25.30
N LEU A 292 22.73 20.01 -26.27
CA LEU A 292 21.91 18.80 -26.30
C LEU A 292 22.74 17.54 -26.58
N ASP A 293 23.80 17.64 -27.38
CA ASP A 293 24.55 16.48 -27.84
C ASP A 293 25.50 15.96 -26.75
N ASP A 294 26.05 16.83 -25.90
CA ASP A 294 26.75 16.39 -24.68
C ASP A 294 25.77 15.80 -23.64
N ALA A 295 24.58 16.38 -23.48
CA ALA A 295 23.55 15.80 -22.61
C ALA A 295 23.12 14.39 -23.07
N LYS A 296 22.88 14.20 -24.37
CA LYS A 296 22.62 12.89 -24.99
C LYS A 296 23.80 11.94 -24.83
N ARG A 297 25.03 12.40 -25.11
CA ARG A 297 26.27 11.60 -24.96
C ARG A 297 26.44 11.11 -23.53
N PHE A 298 26.27 11.99 -22.54
CA PHE A 298 26.35 11.63 -21.12
C PHE A 298 25.25 10.65 -20.71
N PHE A 299 23.99 10.89 -21.13
CA PHE A 299 22.86 9.99 -20.89
C PHE A 299 23.15 8.57 -21.42
N CYS A 300 23.54 8.45 -22.70
CA CYS A 300 23.85 7.17 -23.33
C CYS A 300 25.09 6.50 -22.73
N GLN A 301 26.11 7.28 -22.33
CA GLN A 301 27.26 6.76 -21.60
C GLN A 301 26.83 6.17 -20.24
N LYS A 302 25.98 6.86 -19.46
CA LYS A 302 25.49 6.30 -18.18
C LYS A 302 24.64 5.05 -18.39
N PHE A 303 23.81 5.00 -19.43
CA PHE A 303 23.08 3.78 -19.77
C PHE A 303 24.02 2.61 -20.06
N SER A 304 25.03 2.81 -20.91
CA SER A 304 26.02 1.79 -21.26
C SER A 304 26.91 1.38 -20.08
N ASP A 305 27.36 2.34 -19.25
CA ASP A 305 28.10 2.08 -18.01
C ASP A 305 27.36 1.10 -17.09
N LYS A 306 26.03 1.25 -16.96
CA LYS A 306 25.21 0.39 -16.08
C LYS A 306 24.78 -0.91 -16.72
N THR A 307 24.62 -0.98 -18.05
CA THR A 307 23.96 -2.11 -18.74
C THR A 307 24.86 -2.89 -19.71
N LYS A 308 25.96 -2.33 -20.20
CA LYS A 308 26.72 -2.75 -21.40
C LYS A 308 25.92 -2.76 -22.73
N ASN A 309 24.78 -2.07 -22.78
CA ASN A 309 23.97 -1.93 -24.00
C ASN A 309 24.03 -0.48 -24.50
N ASP A 310 23.78 -0.28 -25.79
CA ASP A 310 23.51 1.04 -26.37
C ASP A 310 22.03 1.40 -26.15
N PHE A 311 21.74 2.67 -25.89
CA PHE A 311 20.39 3.16 -25.62
C PHE A 311 19.50 3.22 -26.88
N TYR A 312 20.05 3.52 -28.06
CA TYR A 312 19.28 3.51 -29.30
C TYR A 312 18.87 2.07 -29.66
N TYR A 313 19.74 1.10 -29.36
CA TYR A 313 19.48 -0.33 -29.56
C TYR A 313 18.80 -1.02 -28.34
N ARG A 314 18.20 -0.27 -27.40
CA ARG A 314 17.48 -0.81 -26.22
C ARG A 314 16.27 -1.69 -26.53
N HIS A 315 15.83 -1.75 -27.79
CA HIS A 315 14.79 -2.66 -28.25
C HIS A 315 15.29 -4.12 -28.38
N THR A 316 16.59 -4.32 -28.68
CA THR A 316 17.32 -5.61 -28.69
C THR A 316 18.20 -5.81 -27.43
N PHE A 317 17.80 -5.21 -26.31
CA PHE A 317 18.54 -5.24 -25.05
C PHE A 317 18.93 -6.67 -24.61
N THR A 318 20.21 -6.86 -24.31
CA THR A 318 20.78 -8.13 -23.80
C THR A 318 21.24 -7.97 -22.36
N LYS A 319 20.71 -8.79 -21.46
CA LYS A 319 21.05 -8.78 -20.03
C LYS A 319 22.45 -9.38 -19.79
N TYR A 320 23.37 -8.57 -19.27
CA TYR A 320 24.70 -9.04 -18.87
C TYR A 320 24.80 -9.36 -17.36
N PRO A 321 25.52 -10.44 -16.98
CA PRO A 321 25.81 -10.75 -15.57
C PRO A 321 26.48 -9.60 -14.83
N GLY A 322 26.08 -9.37 -13.57
CA GLY A 322 26.63 -8.31 -12.71
C GLY A 322 26.30 -6.87 -13.13
N LYS A 323 25.60 -6.65 -14.25
CA LYS A 323 25.13 -5.35 -14.73
C LYS A 323 23.63 -5.16 -14.43
N TYR A 324 23.11 -3.96 -14.65
CA TYR A 324 21.68 -3.68 -14.54
C TYR A 324 20.90 -4.29 -15.71
N ASP A 325 19.60 -4.46 -15.52
CA ASP A 325 18.62 -4.80 -16.55
C ASP A 325 17.78 -3.58 -16.88
N TYR A 326 17.14 -3.56 -18.06
CA TYR A 326 16.25 -2.48 -18.47
C TYR A 326 14.79 -2.87 -18.18
N VAL A 327 14.11 -2.07 -17.35
CA VAL A 327 12.68 -2.27 -17.09
C VAL A 327 11.92 -1.57 -18.21
N GLN A 328 11.28 -2.33 -19.09
CA GLN A 328 10.54 -1.75 -20.23
C GLN A 328 9.24 -1.11 -19.75
N LEU A 329 9.31 0.20 -19.49
CA LEU A 329 8.16 1.01 -19.12
C LEU A 329 7.39 1.46 -20.37
N ASP A 330 6.06 1.31 -20.34
CA ASP A 330 5.18 1.91 -21.33
C ASP A 330 4.85 3.35 -20.93
N TYR A 331 5.01 4.25 -21.89
CA TYR A 331 4.87 5.70 -21.73
C TYR A 331 3.86 6.24 -22.74
N ASN A 332 2.69 5.59 -22.76
CA ASN A 332 1.59 5.95 -23.63
C ASN A 332 1.00 7.33 -23.21
N PRO A 333 1.13 8.40 -24.03
CA PRO A 333 0.83 9.78 -23.59
C PRO A 333 -0.64 10.04 -23.23
N SER A 334 -1.53 9.11 -23.58
CA SER A 334 -2.94 9.15 -23.17
C SER A 334 -3.16 8.88 -21.68
N ALA A 335 -2.19 8.31 -20.97
CA ALA A 335 -2.41 7.67 -19.66
C ALA A 335 -1.80 8.38 -18.44
N SER A 336 -0.60 8.96 -18.53
CA SER A 336 -0.01 9.74 -17.42
C SER A 336 -0.47 11.19 -17.38
N ASP A 337 -0.59 11.81 -18.56
CA ASP A 337 -0.52 13.27 -18.67
C ASP A 337 -1.85 13.92 -18.24
N LYS A 338 -2.94 13.14 -18.30
CA LYS A 338 -4.28 13.49 -17.81
C LYS A 338 -4.41 13.46 -16.28
N LEU A 339 -3.49 12.85 -15.53
CA LEU A 339 -3.59 12.84 -14.06
C LEU A 339 -3.46 14.26 -13.49
N ASP A 340 -2.47 15.03 -13.93
CA ASP A 340 -2.31 16.42 -13.49
C ASP A 340 -3.35 17.33 -14.16
N GLU A 341 -3.66 17.15 -15.45
CA GLU A 341 -4.68 17.94 -16.17
C GLU A 341 -6.11 17.75 -15.62
N ASN A 342 -6.57 16.52 -15.36
CA ASN A 342 -7.92 16.29 -14.82
C ASN A 342 -8.02 16.63 -13.33
N ASN A 343 -7.01 16.38 -12.50
CA ASN A 343 -7.04 16.85 -11.11
C ASN A 343 -6.97 18.39 -11.03
N LYS A 344 -6.19 19.06 -11.90
CA LYS A 344 -6.18 20.52 -11.98
C LYS A 344 -7.46 21.09 -12.59
N LYS A 345 -8.09 20.44 -13.56
CA LYS A 345 -9.43 20.82 -14.03
C LYS A 345 -10.47 20.63 -12.94
N GLN A 346 -10.43 19.58 -12.12
CA GLN A 346 -11.32 19.43 -10.95
C GLN A 346 -11.07 20.51 -9.89
N LEU A 347 -9.82 20.80 -9.54
CA LEU A 347 -9.50 21.83 -8.52
C LEU A 347 -9.77 23.26 -9.02
N ALA A 348 -9.41 23.59 -10.26
CA ALA A 348 -9.68 24.90 -10.85
C ALA A 348 -11.17 25.12 -11.13
N THR A 349 -11.95 24.09 -11.49
CA THR A 349 -13.41 24.23 -11.60
C THR A 349 -14.08 24.38 -10.23
N VAL A 350 -13.52 23.85 -9.13
CA VAL A 350 -14.05 24.15 -7.78
C VAL A 350 -13.87 25.62 -7.38
N GLU A 351 -12.84 26.31 -7.90
CA GLU A 351 -12.63 27.75 -7.64
C GLU A 351 -13.26 28.67 -8.70
N GLN A 352 -13.37 28.25 -9.97
CA GLN A 352 -13.92 29.05 -11.07
C GLN A 352 -15.37 28.72 -11.46
N LEU A 353 -15.89 27.52 -11.18
CA LEU A 353 -17.29 27.13 -11.45
C LEU A 353 -18.18 27.13 -10.18
N LYS A 354 -17.98 28.09 -9.27
CA LYS A 354 -19.02 28.45 -8.28
C LYS A 354 -20.29 29.06 -8.91
N SER A 355 -20.36 29.11 -10.24
CA SER A 355 -21.42 29.71 -11.05
C SER A 355 -22.10 28.76 -12.05
N LEU A 356 -21.63 27.51 -12.22
CA LEU A 356 -22.22 26.52 -13.14
C LEU A 356 -22.18 25.11 -12.53
N PRO A 357 -23.32 24.41 -12.39
CA PRO A 357 -23.34 23.06 -11.85
C PRO A 357 -22.73 22.03 -12.81
N LEU A 358 -22.07 21.01 -12.25
CA LEU A 358 -21.66 19.81 -12.99
C LEU A 358 -22.89 19.09 -13.57
N PRO A 359 -22.78 18.47 -14.76
CA PRO A 359 -23.84 17.61 -15.30
C PRO A 359 -24.19 16.50 -14.32
N GLU A 360 -25.49 16.37 -14.04
CA GLU A 360 -26.02 15.32 -13.17
C GLU A 360 -25.71 13.93 -13.75
N CYS A 361 -25.19 13.05 -12.90
CA CYS A 361 -24.82 11.68 -13.28
C CYS A 361 -26.10 10.87 -13.56
N LYS A 362 -26.19 10.30 -14.76
CA LYS A 362 -27.44 9.67 -15.27
C LYS A 362 -27.67 8.25 -14.76
N LEU A 363 -26.73 7.70 -14.01
CA LEU A 363 -26.73 6.31 -13.56
C LEU A 363 -27.38 6.15 -12.18
N ASP A 364 -28.03 5.02 -11.96
CA ASP A 364 -28.55 4.61 -10.65
C ASP A 364 -27.46 4.70 -9.56
N LYS A 365 -27.82 5.16 -8.36
CA LYS A 365 -26.86 5.41 -7.27
C LYS A 365 -26.03 4.17 -6.90
N ARG A 366 -26.59 2.96 -7.04
CA ARG A 366 -25.91 1.69 -6.83
C ARG A 366 -24.82 1.46 -7.88
N ILE A 367 -25.09 1.80 -9.14
CA ILE A 367 -24.09 1.78 -10.22
C ILE A 367 -23.01 2.82 -9.94
N GLN A 368 -23.37 4.06 -9.55
CA GLN A 368 -22.40 5.10 -9.22
C GLN A 368 -21.41 4.64 -8.14
N ASN A 369 -21.93 4.04 -7.07
CA ASN A 369 -21.13 3.51 -5.97
C ASN A 369 -20.21 2.36 -6.43
N LEU A 370 -20.72 1.43 -7.27
CA LEU A 370 -19.92 0.34 -7.82
C LEU A 370 -18.79 0.84 -8.72
N ILE A 371 -19.06 1.79 -9.63
CA ILE A 371 -18.04 2.38 -10.52
C ILE A 371 -16.98 3.14 -9.71
N GLN A 372 -17.40 3.94 -8.72
CA GLN A 372 -16.46 4.59 -7.79
C GLN A 372 -15.61 3.61 -6.99
N LEU A 373 -16.11 2.39 -6.74
CA LEU A 373 -15.38 1.35 -6.01
C LEU A 373 -14.37 0.60 -6.90
N ILE A 374 -14.75 0.19 -8.12
CA ILE A 374 -13.89 -0.63 -9.00
C ILE A 374 -12.93 0.19 -9.86
N CYS A 375 -13.24 1.45 -10.19
CA CYS A 375 -12.39 2.35 -10.97
C CYS A 375 -11.44 3.20 -10.10
N ASN A 376 -11.30 2.87 -8.81
CA ASN A 376 -10.48 3.64 -7.87
C ASN A 376 -8.98 3.36 -8.05
N ILE A 377 -8.32 4.20 -8.84
CA ILE A 377 -6.87 4.15 -9.11
C ILE A 377 -6.04 4.06 -7.81
N ARG A 378 -6.36 4.84 -6.78
CA ARG A 378 -5.63 4.79 -5.49
C ARG A 378 -5.77 3.44 -4.78
N ALA A 379 -6.93 2.79 -4.88
CA ALA A 379 -7.14 1.46 -4.32
C ALA A 379 -6.37 0.37 -5.08
N MET A 380 -6.14 0.54 -6.38
CA MET A 380 -5.23 -0.30 -7.18
C MET A 380 -3.77 -0.10 -6.74
N GLU A 381 -3.39 1.14 -6.46
CA GLU A 381 -2.09 1.55 -5.93
C GLU A 381 -1.79 0.89 -4.56
N GLU A 382 -2.73 0.97 -3.63
CA GLU A 382 -2.67 0.27 -2.33
C GLU A 382 -2.52 -1.25 -2.49
N ALA A 383 -3.25 -1.86 -3.43
CA ALA A 383 -3.23 -3.31 -3.62
C ALA A 383 -1.88 -3.82 -4.13
N LEU A 384 -1.23 -3.12 -5.07
CA LEU A 384 0.12 -3.48 -5.50
C LEU A 384 1.16 -3.31 -4.39
N LEU A 385 1.00 -2.29 -3.53
CA LEU A 385 1.86 -2.08 -2.36
C LEU A 385 1.68 -3.20 -1.31
N GLU A 386 0.47 -3.73 -1.09
CA GLU A 386 0.25 -4.91 -0.24
C GLU A 386 0.99 -6.15 -0.79
N MET A 387 1.11 -6.26 -2.12
CA MET A 387 1.89 -7.30 -2.81
C MET A 387 3.39 -7.00 -2.92
N LYS A 388 3.90 -5.96 -2.23
CA LYS A 388 5.32 -5.55 -2.18
C LYS A 388 5.93 -5.09 -3.51
N PHE A 389 5.10 -4.74 -4.50
CA PHE A 389 5.58 -4.12 -5.73
C PHE A 389 6.02 -2.67 -5.48
N ASP A 390 7.13 -2.18 -6.07
CA ASP A 390 7.58 -0.78 -5.91
C ASP A 390 6.76 0.17 -6.81
N ALA A 391 5.46 0.28 -6.53
CA ALA A 391 4.51 1.18 -7.20
C ALA A 391 4.89 2.67 -7.05
N ARG A 392 5.73 3.02 -6.06
CA ARG A 392 6.22 4.39 -5.84
C ARG A 392 7.27 4.84 -6.87
N LYS A 393 7.91 3.91 -7.57
CA LYS A 393 8.82 4.20 -8.70
C LYS A 393 8.29 3.72 -10.04
N ASN A 394 7.40 2.74 -10.02
CA ASN A 394 6.73 2.19 -11.20
C ASN A 394 5.23 2.41 -11.00
N PRO A 395 4.70 3.65 -11.14
CA PRO A 395 3.29 3.91 -10.93
C PRO A 395 2.41 3.12 -11.91
N LEU A 396 1.12 3.02 -11.56
CA LEU A 396 0.13 2.19 -12.24
C LEU A 396 0.14 2.38 -13.77
N GLY A 397 -0.01 1.28 -14.50
CA GLY A 397 -0.06 1.29 -15.97
C GLY A 397 1.27 1.50 -16.69
N LYS A 398 2.41 1.67 -16.00
CA LYS A 398 3.72 1.82 -16.65
C LYS A 398 4.48 0.52 -16.90
N LEU A 399 4.19 -0.60 -16.22
CA LEU A 399 4.84 -1.87 -16.57
C LEU A 399 4.23 -2.41 -17.87
N SER A 400 4.98 -2.38 -18.97
CA SER A 400 4.48 -2.89 -20.24
C SER A 400 4.12 -4.38 -20.17
N SER A 401 3.06 -4.79 -20.88
CA SER A 401 2.66 -6.20 -21.06
C SER A 401 3.84 -7.11 -21.49
N LYS A 402 4.83 -6.58 -22.22
CA LYS A 402 6.07 -7.30 -22.57
C LYS A 402 6.95 -7.60 -21.34
N GLN A 403 7.10 -6.65 -20.42
CA GLN A 403 7.81 -6.85 -19.16
C GLN A 403 7.05 -7.83 -18.25
N ILE A 404 5.71 -7.77 -18.21
CA ILE A 404 4.86 -8.72 -17.46
C ILE A 404 5.03 -10.15 -18.01
N LYS A 405 4.99 -10.34 -19.32
CA LYS A 405 5.28 -11.62 -20.00
C LYS A 405 6.69 -12.14 -19.72
N ALA A 406 7.69 -11.25 -19.69
CA ALA A 406 9.06 -11.62 -19.30
C ALA A 406 9.17 -12.04 -17.81
N GLY A 407 8.32 -11.49 -16.94
CA GLY A 407 8.14 -11.94 -15.55
C GLY A 407 7.53 -13.35 -15.47
N TYR A 408 6.44 -13.60 -16.21
CA TYR A 408 5.80 -14.93 -16.28
C TYR A 408 6.78 -16.00 -16.77
N ALA A 409 7.59 -15.70 -17.79
CA ALA A 409 8.61 -16.62 -18.28
C ALA A 409 9.65 -17.00 -17.21
N SER A 410 10.09 -16.05 -16.37
CA SER A 410 10.99 -16.34 -15.24
C SER A 410 10.30 -17.13 -14.12
N LEU A 411 9.01 -16.90 -13.84
CA LEU A 411 8.27 -17.75 -12.90
C LEU A 411 8.09 -19.18 -13.44
N LYS A 412 7.95 -19.35 -14.76
CA LYS A 412 7.85 -20.67 -15.42
C LYS A 412 9.19 -21.41 -15.40
N GLU A 413 10.32 -20.71 -15.50
CA GLU A 413 11.64 -21.28 -15.24
C GLU A 413 11.76 -21.76 -13.78
N ILE A 414 11.37 -20.92 -12.81
CA ILE A 414 11.34 -21.27 -11.37
C ILE A 414 10.41 -22.47 -11.10
N GLU A 415 9.27 -22.59 -11.79
CA GLU A 415 8.38 -23.77 -11.70
C GLU A 415 9.16 -25.07 -11.97
N THR A 416 10.03 -25.11 -12.99
CA THR A 416 10.79 -26.33 -13.33
C THR A 416 11.76 -26.75 -12.21
N PHE A 417 12.41 -25.80 -11.55
CA PHE A 417 13.30 -26.07 -10.42
C PHE A 417 12.55 -26.55 -9.17
N ILE A 418 11.36 -26.00 -8.91
CA ILE A 418 10.48 -26.48 -7.83
C ILE A 418 9.96 -27.90 -8.16
N LYS A 419 9.44 -28.14 -9.37
CA LYS A 419 8.93 -29.46 -9.79
C LYS A 419 10.01 -30.55 -9.85
N THR A 420 11.28 -30.18 -10.09
CA THR A 420 12.43 -31.11 -10.05
C THR A 420 13.19 -31.13 -8.72
N ASN A 421 12.78 -30.34 -7.73
CA ASN A 421 13.43 -30.20 -6.41
C ASN A 421 14.94 -29.83 -6.49
N LYS A 422 15.34 -29.00 -7.47
CA LYS A 422 16.75 -28.66 -7.77
C LYS A 422 17.08 -27.21 -7.39
N PHE A 423 17.51 -26.98 -6.15
CA PHE A 423 17.85 -25.65 -5.63
C PHE A 423 19.36 -25.33 -5.72
N ASN A 424 19.92 -25.34 -6.93
CA ASN A 424 21.32 -25.02 -7.19
C ASN A 424 21.55 -23.51 -7.46
N SER A 425 22.77 -23.13 -7.88
CA SER A 425 23.11 -21.75 -8.27
C SER A 425 22.26 -21.20 -9.42
N VAL A 426 21.84 -22.05 -10.37
CA VAL A 426 20.99 -21.64 -11.52
C VAL A 426 19.59 -21.27 -11.03
N PHE A 427 19.02 -22.03 -10.08
CA PHE A 427 17.77 -21.65 -9.41
C PHE A 427 17.86 -20.29 -8.70
N ILE A 428 19.00 -19.97 -8.07
CA ILE A 428 19.23 -18.64 -7.46
C ILE A 428 19.27 -17.55 -8.55
N GLU A 429 19.89 -17.81 -9.70
CA GLU A 429 19.92 -16.83 -10.80
C GLU A 429 18.57 -16.66 -11.51
N ALA A 430 17.73 -17.69 -11.57
CA ALA A 430 16.34 -17.57 -12.01
C ALA A 430 15.52 -16.66 -11.06
N ASN A 431 15.74 -16.77 -9.75
CA ASN A 431 15.16 -15.86 -8.75
C ASN A 431 15.71 -14.43 -8.89
N ASN A 432 17.03 -14.27 -9.09
CA ASN A 432 17.66 -12.97 -9.36
C ASN A 432 17.05 -12.33 -10.61
N THR A 433 16.82 -13.11 -11.67
CA THR A 433 16.24 -12.67 -12.94
C THR A 433 14.79 -12.22 -12.76
N TYR A 434 13.95 -12.99 -12.06
CA TYR A 434 12.57 -12.59 -11.76
C TYR A 434 12.50 -11.26 -10.98
N TYR A 435 13.21 -11.15 -9.86
CA TYR A 435 13.23 -9.92 -9.05
C TYR A 435 14.04 -8.77 -9.67
N THR A 436 14.71 -9.01 -10.79
CA THR A 436 15.31 -7.97 -11.63
C THR A 436 14.30 -7.47 -12.67
N ARG A 437 13.53 -8.37 -13.29
CA ARG A 437 12.48 -8.01 -14.26
C ARG A 437 11.27 -7.32 -13.61
N ILE A 438 10.89 -7.76 -12.40
CA ILE A 438 9.74 -7.28 -11.65
C ILE A 438 10.24 -6.61 -10.34
N PRO A 439 10.28 -5.27 -10.24
CA PRO A 439 10.82 -4.57 -9.07
C PRO A 439 10.00 -4.75 -7.78
N HIS A 440 10.64 -5.22 -6.71
CA HIS A 440 10.01 -5.51 -5.42
C HIS A 440 10.66 -4.76 -4.24
N GLU A 441 9.84 -4.26 -3.31
CA GLU A 441 10.31 -3.68 -2.04
C GLU A 441 10.41 -4.75 -0.93
N PHE A 442 11.64 -5.19 -0.64
CA PHE A 442 11.93 -6.12 0.48
C PHE A 442 12.39 -5.41 1.77
N GLY A 443 12.22 -4.09 1.86
CA GLY A 443 12.84 -3.30 2.94
C GLY A 443 14.35 -3.51 2.97
N ARG A 444 14.96 -3.67 4.16
CA ARG A 444 16.38 -4.04 4.31
C ARG A 444 16.66 -5.55 4.15
N ASN A 445 15.62 -6.38 4.11
CA ASN A 445 15.75 -7.84 4.13
C ASN A 445 16.24 -8.36 2.77
N THR A 446 16.95 -9.49 2.80
CA THR A 446 17.34 -10.23 1.59
C THR A 446 16.10 -10.63 0.79
N PRO A 447 16.10 -10.48 -0.55
CA PRO A 447 15.03 -11.02 -1.40
C PRO A 447 14.81 -12.52 -1.12
N PRO A 448 13.59 -12.97 -0.81
CA PRO A 448 13.32 -14.36 -0.43
C PRO A 448 13.43 -15.28 -1.66
N LEU A 449 13.86 -16.53 -1.48
CA LEU A 449 13.83 -17.51 -2.58
C LEU A 449 12.43 -18.13 -2.72
N ILE A 450 11.91 -18.14 -3.95
CA ILE A 450 10.65 -18.76 -4.36
C ILE A 450 10.88 -20.28 -4.47
N LYS A 451 10.78 -20.99 -3.35
CA LYS A 451 11.04 -22.44 -3.23
C LYS A 451 9.78 -23.29 -3.20
N THR A 452 8.62 -22.71 -2.87
CA THR A 452 7.35 -23.47 -2.72
C THR A 452 6.32 -23.07 -3.76
N ILE A 453 5.38 -23.99 -4.03
CA ILE A 453 4.21 -23.74 -4.89
C ILE A 453 3.37 -22.57 -4.35
N GLN A 454 3.26 -22.40 -3.03
CA GLN A 454 2.52 -21.31 -2.41
C GLN A 454 3.19 -19.95 -2.65
N GLN A 455 4.53 -19.88 -2.61
CA GLN A 455 5.27 -18.67 -2.99
C GLN A 455 5.06 -18.40 -4.48
N LEU A 456 5.30 -19.39 -5.35
CA LEU A 456 5.12 -19.25 -6.80
C LEU A 456 3.70 -18.76 -7.16
N LYS A 457 2.65 -19.27 -6.50
CA LYS A 457 1.27 -18.80 -6.66
C LYS A 457 1.06 -17.33 -6.27
N HIS A 458 1.73 -16.84 -5.23
CA HIS A 458 1.63 -15.44 -4.82
C HIS A 458 2.26 -14.50 -5.88
N GLU A 459 3.40 -14.89 -6.44
CA GLU A 459 4.08 -14.15 -7.51
C GLU A 459 3.29 -14.20 -8.83
N ILE A 460 2.59 -15.31 -9.12
CA ILE A 460 1.64 -15.39 -10.25
C ILE A 460 0.46 -14.42 -10.02
N GLU A 461 -0.15 -14.42 -8.83
CA GLU A 461 -1.26 -13.49 -8.53
C GLU A 461 -0.83 -12.02 -8.61
N LEU A 462 0.45 -11.70 -8.39
CA LEU A 462 1.00 -10.35 -8.61
C LEU A 462 1.00 -10.00 -10.11
N LEU A 463 1.47 -10.90 -10.97
CA LEU A 463 1.47 -10.67 -12.41
C LEU A 463 0.05 -10.65 -13.01
N GLU A 464 -0.90 -11.42 -12.46
CA GLU A 464 -2.32 -11.33 -12.84
C GLU A 464 -2.90 -9.96 -12.45
N ALA A 465 -2.62 -9.48 -11.22
CA ALA A 465 -3.06 -8.16 -10.77
C ALA A 465 -2.42 -7.01 -11.57
N LEU A 466 -1.14 -7.11 -11.94
CA LEU A 466 -0.46 -6.11 -12.76
C LEU A 466 -1.05 -5.99 -14.18
N ASP A 467 -1.37 -7.12 -14.83
CA ASP A 467 -1.98 -7.15 -16.18
C ASP A 467 -3.42 -6.58 -16.16
N ASP A 468 -4.25 -7.02 -15.21
CA ASP A 468 -5.62 -6.48 -15.05
C ASP A 468 -5.62 -4.97 -14.70
N ILE A 469 -4.62 -4.48 -13.98
CA ILE A 469 -4.44 -3.05 -13.64
C ILE A 469 -3.90 -2.23 -14.83
N GLU A 470 -2.93 -2.74 -15.62
CA GLU A 470 -2.50 -2.13 -16.89
C GLU A 470 -3.71 -1.90 -17.80
N ILE A 471 -4.57 -2.92 -17.91
CA ILE A 471 -5.78 -2.90 -18.72
C ILE A 471 -6.85 -1.95 -18.17
N ALA A 472 -7.12 -1.96 -16.86
CA ALA A 472 -8.06 -1.03 -16.26
C ALA A 472 -7.61 0.42 -16.46
N PHE A 473 -6.33 0.72 -16.21
CA PHE A 473 -5.75 2.05 -16.40
C PHE A 473 -5.76 2.50 -17.86
N THR A 474 -5.46 1.59 -18.80
CA THR A 474 -5.52 1.87 -20.25
C THR A 474 -6.97 2.15 -20.70
N THR A 475 -7.93 1.38 -20.19
CA THR A 475 -9.36 1.54 -20.52
C THR A 475 -9.90 2.88 -20.01
N LEU A 476 -9.63 3.21 -18.75
CA LEU A 476 -10.18 4.39 -18.06
C LEU A 476 -9.55 5.73 -18.50
N ASN A 477 -8.36 5.71 -19.10
CA ASN A 477 -7.67 6.92 -19.58
C ASN A 477 -7.86 7.19 -21.09
N THR A 478 -8.68 6.40 -21.79
CA THR A 478 -9.04 6.69 -23.20
C THR A 478 -9.67 8.07 -23.36
N ASP A 479 -9.43 8.74 -24.50
CA ASP A 479 -9.97 10.08 -24.77
C ASP A 479 -11.49 10.09 -24.88
N THR A 480 -12.13 10.75 -23.92
CA THR A 480 -13.59 10.80 -23.77
C THR A 480 -14.11 12.23 -23.70
N ASN A 481 -15.38 12.39 -24.05
CA ASN A 481 -16.02 13.68 -24.31
C ASN A 481 -16.12 14.52 -23.01
N THR A 482 -15.54 15.73 -22.99
CA THR A 482 -15.47 16.63 -21.81
C THR A 482 -16.82 17.19 -21.33
N ARG A 483 -17.93 16.71 -21.89
CA ARG A 483 -19.31 17.10 -21.60
C ARG A 483 -20.07 16.12 -20.69
N LEU A 484 -19.44 15.01 -20.30
CA LEU A 484 -20.04 13.96 -19.46
C LEU A 484 -19.52 14.00 -18.02
N ASN A 485 -20.27 13.41 -17.09
CA ASN A 485 -19.82 13.20 -15.72
C ASN A 485 -18.69 12.13 -15.69
N PRO A 486 -17.63 12.26 -14.88
CA PRO A 486 -16.56 11.27 -14.82
C PRO A 486 -17.01 9.84 -14.49
N ILE A 487 -18.09 9.68 -13.73
CA ILE A 487 -18.68 8.37 -13.43
C ILE A 487 -19.34 7.76 -14.68
N ASP A 488 -20.06 8.59 -15.44
CA ASP A 488 -20.70 8.19 -16.70
C ASP A 488 -19.63 7.81 -17.75
N GLN A 489 -18.54 8.59 -17.84
CA GLN A 489 -17.39 8.29 -18.71
C GLN A 489 -16.76 6.93 -18.38
N HIS A 490 -16.46 6.66 -17.11
CA HIS A 490 -15.88 5.38 -16.70
C HIS A 490 -16.83 4.19 -16.92
N TYR A 491 -18.14 4.38 -16.75
CA TYR A 491 -19.14 3.38 -17.09
C TYR A 491 -19.21 3.08 -18.59
N GLU A 492 -19.20 4.11 -19.46
CA GLU A 492 -19.15 3.94 -20.91
C GLU A 492 -17.85 3.23 -21.36
N GLN A 493 -16.71 3.58 -20.76
CA GLN A 493 -15.40 2.97 -21.04
C GLN A 493 -15.36 1.47 -20.71
N LEU A 494 -16.13 0.99 -19.73
CA LEU A 494 -16.23 -0.44 -19.42
C LEU A 494 -16.99 -1.26 -20.47
N LYS A 495 -17.76 -0.63 -21.39
CA LYS A 495 -18.54 -1.31 -22.45
C LYS A 495 -19.41 -2.45 -21.94
N CYS A 496 -19.96 -2.28 -20.74
CA CYS A 496 -20.59 -3.34 -19.97
C CYS A 496 -21.79 -2.74 -19.24
N LYS A 497 -23.00 -3.05 -19.70
CA LYS A 497 -24.22 -2.48 -19.12
C LYS A 497 -24.52 -3.15 -17.79
N LEU A 498 -24.98 -2.36 -16.84
CA LEU A 498 -25.38 -2.79 -15.51
C LEU A 498 -26.85 -2.44 -15.28
N TYR A 499 -27.63 -3.44 -14.85
CA TYR A 499 -29.00 -3.24 -14.39
C TYR A 499 -29.07 -3.71 -12.93
N PRO A 500 -29.31 -2.81 -11.96
CA PRO A 500 -29.54 -3.20 -10.58
C PRO A 500 -30.77 -4.10 -10.48
N VAL A 501 -30.70 -5.11 -9.62
CA VAL A 501 -31.80 -6.03 -9.33
C VAL A 501 -32.42 -5.64 -8.00
N GLU A 502 -33.75 -5.54 -7.94
CA GLU A 502 -34.48 -5.21 -6.73
C GLU A 502 -34.66 -6.40 -5.79
N LYS A 503 -34.68 -6.13 -4.47
CA LYS A 503 -34.73 -7.17 -3.43
C LYS A 503 -36.02 -8.01 -3.41
N HIS A 504 -37.03 -7.61 -4.18
CA HIS A 504 -38.32 -8.30 -4.32
C HIS A 504 -38.43 -9.13 -5.60
N GLU A 505 -37.44 -9.13 -6.48
CA GLU A 505 -37.43 -9.98 -7.68
C GLU A 505 -37.06 -11.43 -7.33
N ASP A 506 -37.71 -12.40 -7.99
CA ASP A 506 -37.43 -13.83 -7.80
C ASP A 506 -35.96 -14.19 -8.06
N ILE A 507 -35.28 -13.47 -8.96
CA ILE A 507 -33.86 -13.68 -9.24
C ILE A 507 -32.97 -13.22 -8.08
N TYR A 508 -33.34 -12.18 -7.32
CA TYR A 508 -32.64 -11.79 -6.10
C TYR A 508 -32.76 -12.89 -5.04
N LEU A 509 -33.99 -13.35 -4.79
CA LEU A 509 -34.28 -14.41 -3.81
C LEU A 509 -33.60 -15.74 -4.19
N THR A 510 -33.52 -16.04 -5.48
CA THR A 510 -32.81 -17.21 -6.00
C THR A 510 -31.30 -17.10 -5.77
N ILE A 511 -30.69 -15.93 -6.03
CA ILE A 511 -29.25 -15.71 -5.83
C ILE A 511 -28.88 -15.70 -4.34
N ASP A 512 -29.67 -15.09 -3.46
CA ASP A 512 -29.42 -15.15 -2.00
C ASP A 512 -29.54 -16.59 -1.49
N LYS A 513 -30.60 -17.31 -1.85
CA LYS A 513 -30.75 -18.74 -1.52
C LYS A 513 -29.57 -19.56 -2.03
N TYR A 514 -29.05 -19.26 -3.22
CA TYR A 514 -27.87 -19.93 -3.78
C TYR A 514 -26.59 -19.57 -3.01
N LEU A 515 -26.40 -18.30 -2.63
CA LEU A 515 -25.28 -17.84 -1.79
C LEU A 515 -25.26 -18.57 -0.44
N GLN A 516 -26.38 -18.55 0.30
CA GLN A 516 -26.46 -19.15 1.64
C GLN A 516 -26.33 -20.67 1.59
N SER A 517 -26.92 -21.35 0.59
CA SER A 517 -26.82 -22.82 0.45
C SER A 517 -25.48 -23.32 -0.09
N THR A 518 -24.70 -22.47 -0.77
CA THR A 518 -23.35 -22.83 -1.29
C THR A 518 -22.20 -22.33 -0.41
N HIS A 519 -22.50 -21.73 0.74
CA HIS A 519 -21.51 -21.36 1.75
C HIS A 519 -20.83 -22.61 2.34
N ALA A 520 -19.53 -22.80 2.09
CA ALA A 520 -18.82 -23.99 2.53
C ALA A 520 -18.78 -24.11 4.07
N SER A 521 -19.17 -25.28 4.60
CA SER A 521 -19.22 -25.57 6.05
C SER A 521 -17.85 -25.50 6.75
N THR A 522 -16.76 -25.52 5.99
CA THR A 522 -15.38 -25.36 6.49
C THR A 522 -14.90 -23.91 6.51
N HIS A 523 -15.69 -22.95 6.01
CA HIS A 523 -15.29 -21.54 5.83
C HIS A 523 -16.00 -20.61 6.84
N GLN A 524 -16.25 -21.08 8.07
CA GLN A 524 -17.03 -20.37 9.10
C GLN A 524 -16.35 -19.12 9.69
N GLN A 525 -15.14 -18.76 9.24
CA GLN A 525 -14.42 -17.57 9.75
C GLN A 525 -15.03 -16.22 9.29
N TYR A 526 -16.02 -16.26 8.38
CA TYR A 526 -16.80 -15.11 7.94
C TYR A 526 -18.26 -15.53 7.69
N LYS A 527 -19.11 -14.55 7.40
CA LYS A 527 -20.43 -14.71 6.77
C LYS A 527 -20.50 -13.84 5.52
N MET A 528 -21.46 -14.10 4.64
CA MET A 528 -21.71 -13.30 3.44
C MET A 528 -23.16 -12.82 3.42
N GLU A 529 -23.34 -11.52 3.17
CA GLU A 529 -24.64 -10.85 3.07
C GLU A 529 -24.69 -10.05 1.76
N ILE A 530 -25.83 -10.03 1.09
CA ILE A 530 -25.98 -9.34 -0.20
C ILE A 530 -26.36 -7.87 0.01
N GLU A 531 -25.41 -6.98 -0.26
CA GLU A 531 -25.64 -5.54 -0.32
C GLU A 531 -26.48 -5.19 -1.58
N HIS A 532 -25.93 -5.49 -2.77
CA HIS A 532 -26.52 -5.23 -4.08
C HIS A 532 -26.32 -6.42 -5.05
N ILE A 533 -27.21 -6.56 -6.03
CA ILE A 533 -27.05 -7.45 -7.19
C ILE A 533 -27.17 -6.60 -8.46
N PHE A 534 -26.35 -6.90 -9.46
CA PHE A 534 -26.41 -6.28 -10.78
C PHE A 534 -26.46 -7.38 -11.84
N LYS A 535 -27.44 -7.32 -12.75
CA LYS A 535 -27.40 -8.03 -14.03
C LYS A 535 -26.38 -7.34 -14.92
N ILE A 536 -25.49 -8.12 -15.53
CA ILE A 536 -24.38 -7.65 -16.36
C ILE A 536 -24.62 -8.06 -17.81
N GLU A 537 -24.47 -7.13 -18.75
CA GLU A 537 -24.59 -7.36 -20.20
C GLU A 537 -23.36 -6.74 -20.89
N ARG A 538 -22.35 -7.55 -21.20
CA ARG A 538 -21.09 -7.11 -21.83
C ARG A 538 -21.20 -7.10 -23.35
N GLU A 539 -20.65 -6.07 -23.99
CA GLU A 539 -20.75 -5.90 -25.44
C GLU A 539 -20.26 -7.14 -26.22
N ASN A 540 -21.13 -7.70 -27.06
CA ASN A 540 -20.91 -8.87 -27.92
C ASN A 540 -20.67 -10.23 -27.22
N GLU A 541 -20.79 -10.34 -25.89
CA GLU A 541 -20.65 -11.62 -25.17
C GLU A 541 -21.64 -12.68 -25.71
N ASP A 542 -22.91 -12.31 -25.89
CA ASP A 542 -23.98 -13.19 -26.38
C ASP A 542 -23.72 -13.76 -27.79
N LYS A 543 -22.88 -13.07 -28.60
CA LYS A 543 -22.48 -13.52 -29.94
C LYS A 543 -21.27 -14.46 -29.91
N MET A 544 -20.51 -14.46 -28.81
CA MET A 544 -19.35 -15.33 -28.58
C MET A 544 -19.69 -16.55 -27.72
N PHE A 545 -20.82 -16.52 -27.01
CA PHE A 545 -21.32 -17.66 -26.25
C PHE A 545 -21.77 -18.79 -27.18
N ASN A 546 -21.05 -19.92 -27.15
CA ASN A 546 -21.41 -21.12 -27.90
C ASN A 546 -22.18 -22.09 -27.00
N ASP A 547 -23.41 -22.46 -27.39
CA ASP A 547 -24.22 -23.41 -26.64
C ASP A 547 -23.79 -24.85 -26.89
N VAL A 548 -23.16 -25.46 -25.89
CA VAL A 548 -22.72 -26.87 -25.89
C VAL A 548 -23.57 -27.76 -24.99
N GLY A 549 -24.70 -27.25 -24.47
CA GLY A 549 -25.52 -27.92 -23.46
C GLY A 549 -24.92 -27.91 -22.04
N ASN A 550 -25.64 -28.49 -21.08
CA ASN A 550 -25.27 -28.54 -19.65
C ASN A 550 -24.92 -27.17 -19.03
N LYS A 551 -25.70 -26.13 -19.35
CA LYS A 551 -25.46 -24.77 -18.83
C LYS A 551 -25.62 -24.69 -17.32
N MET A 552 -24.70 -24.02 -16.63
CA MET A 552 -24.71 -23.85 -15.17
C MET A 552 -24.39 -22.41 -14.76
N LEU A 553 -25.07 -21.92 -13.71
CA LEU A 553 -24.74 -20.67 -13.03
C LEU A 553 -23.66 -20.94 -11.97
N LEU A 554 -22.44 -20.45 -12.21
CA LEU A 554 -21.26 -20.76 -11.40
C LEU A 554 -20.57 -19.49 -10.89
N TRP A 555 -20.05 -19.57 -9.66
CA TRP A 555 -19.42 -18.44 -9.00
C TRP A 555 -17.98 -18.23 -9.49
N HIS A 556 -17.60 -16.97 -9.66
CA HIS A 556 -16.23 -16.52 -9.87
C HIS A 556 -15.94 -15.31 -8.97
N GLY A 557 -15.23 -15.54 -7.87
CA GLY A 557 -14.76 -14.50 -6.96
C GLY A 557 -13.37 -14.01 -7.32
N SER A 558 -13.22 -12.72 -7.62
CA SER A 558 -11.94 -12.08 -7.96
C SER A 558 -11.62 -10.90 -7.03
N ARG A 559 -10.39 -10.40 -7.08
CA ARG A 559 -9.99 -9.21 -6.31
C ARG A 559 -10.65 -7.96 -6.93
N LEU A 560 -11.02 -7.00 -6.09
CA LEU A 560 -11.71 -5.77 -6.50
C LEU A 560 -11.01 -5.02 -7.66
N THR A 561 -9.68 -4.96 -7.59
CA THR A 561 -8.80 -4.35 -8.61
C THR A 561 -8.95 -4.94 -10.01
N ASN A 562 -9.33 -6.21 -10.11
CA ASN A 562 -9.41 -6.95 -11.36
C ASN A 562 -10.81 -6.86 -11.99
N ILE A 563 -11.82 -6.41 -11.23
CA ILE A 563 -13.22 -6.36 -11.69
C ILE A 563 -13.39 -5.40 -12.88
N ALA A 564 -12.71 -4.25 -12.88
CA ALA A 564 -12.74 -3.32 -14.02
C ALA A 564 -12.23 -3.97 -15.33
N GLY A 565 -11.12 -4.70 -15.28
CA GLY A 565 -10.58 -5.44 -16.42
C GLY A 565 -11.46 -6.61 -16.87
N ILE A 566 -12.05 -7.34 -15.91
CA ILE A 566 -12.99 -8.44 -16.19
C ILE A 566 -14.30 -7.91 -16.82
N MET A 567 -14.76 -6.72 -16.42
CA MET A 567 -15.98 -6.13 -16.99
C MET A 567 -15.78 -5.64 -18.43
N SER A 568 -14.62 -5.08 -18.76
CA SER A 568 -14.34 -4.61 -20.13
C SER A 568 -13.94 -5.74 -21.09
N GLN A 569 -13.00 -6.61 -20.67
CA GLN A 569 -12.46 -7.66 -21.54
C GLN A 569 -13.10 -9.05 -21.37
N GLY A 570 -13.91 -9.25 -20.33
CA GLY A 570 -14.44 -10.57 -19.95
C GLY A 570 -13.45 -11.37 -19.08
N LEU A 571 -13.82 -12.61 -18.74
CA LEU A 571 -12.92 -13.54 -18.05
C LEU A 571 -11.89 -14.10 -19.04
N ARG A 572 -10.60 -13.94 -18.72
CA ARG A 572 -9.47 -14.28 -19.61
C ARG A 572 -8.74 -15.55 -19.14
N ILE A 573 -8.16 -16.27 -20.11
CA ILE A 573 -7.26 -17.41 -19.87
C ILE A 573 -5.85 -16.88 -19.55
N ALA A 574 -5.15 -17.52 -18.62
CA ALA A 574 -3.78 -17.13 -18.26
C ALA A 574 -2.81 -17.27 -19.46
N PRO A 575 -1.90 -16.32 -19.69
CA PRO A 575 -1.11 -16.26 -20.93
C PRO A 575 -0.17 -17.46 -21.10
N PRO A 576 0.23 -17.86 -22.33
CA PRO A 576 1.05 -19.06 -22.60
C PRO A 576 2.37 -19.13 -21.81
N GLU A 577 2.95 -17.98 -21.50
CA GLU A 577 4.18 -17.78 -20.74
C GLU A 577 4.02 -18.11 -19.26
N ALA A 578 2.81 -18.03 -18.69
CA ALA A 578 2.59 -18.27 -17.26
C ALA A 578 2.94 -19.71 -16.82
N PRO A 579 3.31 -19.93 -15.54
CA PRO A 579 3.37 -21.27 -14.95
C PRO A 579 2.04 -22.03 -15.05
N VAL A 580 2.08 -23.36 -15.07
CA VAL A 580 0.85 -24.19 -15.14
C VAL A 580 0.22 -24.42 -13.76
N VAL A 581 0.96 -24.18 -12.68
CA VAL A 581 0.44 -24.24 -11.30
C VAL A 581 -0.61 -23.15 -10.98
N SER A 582 -1.03 -22.34 -11.96
CA SER A 582 -2.01 -21.27 -11.82
C SER A 582 -3.44 -21.82 -11.60
N LYS A 583 -3.85 -21.83 -10.33
CA LYS A 583 -5.20 -22.04 -9.77
C LYS A 583 -5.51 -23.48 -9.30
N ILE A 584 -6.20 -23.52 -8.14
CA ILE A 584 -6.62 -24.68 -7.34
C ILE A 584 -5.45 -25.54 -6.79
N SER A 585 -5.47 -25.81 -5.48
CA SER A 585 -4.73 -26.89 -4.82
C SER A 585 -5.67 -27.55 -3.82
N LEU A 586 -6.63 -28.30 -4.36
CA LEU A 586 -7.00 -29.59 -3.79
C LEU A 586 -6.32 -30.66 -4.65
N GLU A 587 -6.10 -31.84 -4.10
CA GLU A 587 -5.10 -32.78 -4.61
C GLU A 587 -5.43 -33.30 -6.03
N ARG A 588 -4.36 -33.44 -6.85
CA ARG A 588 -4.33 -33.78 -8.31
C ARG A 588 -4.48 -32.58 -9.26
N GLU A 589 -3.41 -32.26 -10.00
CA GLU A 589 -3.54 -31.68 -11.37
C GLU A 589 -4.33 -32.72 -12.23
N PRO A 590 -5.24 -32.34 -13.16
CA PRO A 590 -4.79 -31.87 -14.49
C PRO A 590 -5.83 -31.04 -15.30
N PHE A 591 -5.81 -29.70 -15.25
CA PHE A 591 -6.72 -28.86 -16.08
C PHE A 591 -6.04 -27.72 -16.87
N GLY A 592 -4.71 -27.71 -16.95
CA GLY A 592 -3.98 -26.74 -17.78
C GLY A 592 -4.13 -25.30 -17.29
N LYS A 593 -4.66 -24.41 -18.14
CA LYS A 593 -4.91 -22.98 -17.82
C LYS A 593 -6.39 -22.61 -18.06
N PRO A 594 -7.32 -23.03 -17.18
CA PRO A 594 -8.74 -22.79 -17.37
C PRO A 594 -9.18 -21.46 -16.76
N ILE A 595 -10.31 -20.91 -17.23
CA ILE A 595 -11.09 -19.97 -16.44
C ILE A 595 -11.65 -20.76 -15.24
N SER A 596 -11.22 -20.41 -14.03
CA SER A 596 -11.61 -21.12 -12.82
C SER A 596 -12.95 -20.61 -12.28
N ILE A 597 -13.86 -21.55 -12.03
CA ILE A 597 -15.26 -21.32 -11.60
C ILE A 597 -15.63 -22.37 -10.55
N ILE A 598 -16.54 -22.03 -9.62
CA ILE A 598 -16.85 -22.88 -8.47
C ILE A 598 -18.36 -22.94 -8.17
N LEU A 599 -18.84 -24.14 -7.86
CA LEU A 599 -20.21 -24.39 -7.38
C LEU A 599 -20.40 -24.00 -5.90
N MET A 600 -19.31 -23.94 -5.13
CA MET A 600 -19.29 -23.49 -3.74
C MET A 600 -18.24 -22.40 -3.57
N ILE A 601 -18.59 -21.31 -2.88
CA ILE A 601 -17.65 -20.22 -2.61
C ILE A 601 -16.59 -20.70 -1.61
N ARG A 602 -15.36 -20.83 -2.12
CA ARG A 602 -14.18 -21.37 -1.42
C ARG A 602 -12.95 -20.49 -1.68
N ARG A 603 -12.91 -19.30 -1.10
CA ARG A 603 -11.71 -18.43 -1.15
C ARG A 603 -11.51 -17.71 0.18
N ARG A 604 -10.25 -17.63 0.64
CA ARG A 604 -9.83 -16.64 1.62
C ARG A 604 -9.60 -15.32 0.89
N PHE A 605 -10.29 -14.26 1.30
CA PHE A 605 -10.16 -12.92 0.74
C PHE A 605 -9.21 -12.02 1.54
N SER A 606 -8.99 -10.80 1.04
CA SER A 606 -8.11 -9.80 1.67
C SER A 606 -8.78 -9.15 2.90
N ARG A 607 -8.05 -8.27 3.59
CA ARG A 607 -8.40 -7.62 4.86
C ARG A 607 -9.44 -6.48 4.74
N LYS A 608 -10.27 -6.47 3.71
CA LYS A 608 -11.31 -5.44 3.46
C LYS A 608 -12.68 -6.13 3.41
N ASN A 609 -13.68 -5.58 4.08
CA ASN A 609 -14.98 -6.23 4.31
C ASN A 609 -15.95 -6.17 3.11
N VAL A 610 -15.46 -6.03 1.88
CA VAL A 610 -16.28 -5.91 0.66
C VAL A 610 -15.61 -6.69 -0.47
N ASP A 611 -16.28 -7.73 -0.95
CA ASP A 611 -15.84 -8.59 -2.06
C ASP A 611 -16.88 -8.60 -3.18
N ILE A 612 -16.43 -8.77 -4.43
CA ILE A 612 -17.32 -8.91 -5.60
C ILE A 612 -17.26 -10.36 -6.10
N GLN A 613 -18.41 -11.02 -6.10
CA GLN A 613 -18.61 -12.31 -6.76
C GLN A 613 -19.32 -12.09 -8.10
N ILE A 614 -18.78 -12.65 -9.17
CA ILE A 614 -19.44 -12.70 -10.48
C ILE A 614 -20.11 -14.06 -10.59
N LEU A 615 -21.44 -14.09 -10.74
CA LEU A 615 -22.18 -15.29 -11.10
C LEU A 615 -22.30 -15.33 -12.63
N LYS A 616 -21.62 -16.28 -13.29
CA LYS A 616 -21.65 -16.41 -14.76
C LYS A 616 -22.39 -17.67 -15.18
N LEU A 617 -23.22 -17.55 -16.22
CA LEU A 617 -23.75 -18.68 -16.97
C LEU A 617 -22.67 -19.18 -17.94
N LEU A 618 -22.33 -20.47 -17.85
CA LEU A 618 -21.38 -21.17 -18.71
C LEU A 618 -21.99 -22.48 -19.18
#